data_AF-A0A7S4HNQ2-F1
#
_entry.id   AF-A0A7S4HNQ2-F1
#
_cell.length_a   1.000
_cell.length_b   1.000
_cell.length_c   1.000
_cell.angle_alpha   90.00
_cell.angle_beta   90.00
_cell.angle_gamma   90.00
#
_symmetry.space_group_name_H-M   'P 1'
#
loop_
_entity.id
_entity.type
_entity.pdbx_description
1 polymer ?
#
loop_
_entity_poly.entity_id
_entity_poly.type
_entity_poly.pdbx_seq_one_letter_code
_entity_poly.pdbx_strand_id
1 'polypeptide(L)'
;VIGVAIIILVYVSRVITVSVTVPMLHLLHLLQNVNRLDTTDDFSLPTDITGSREVLAIYGTFSMLLKVIRFANYAFFCGDIEGAYIVLSDALRLFNGLGNKKAIGVASNNLGVCMLTMYRVMKEDGMTELCGLTKSEIISKGTAYFWEAIKLGEEAYDTFYEEQGWSGSCLVFMQHLSSRYFNRAIFFLTVKPEHKWPHEADRLGFQDLDISKNMDIEVADQCLEVGFAIDKGEQFDLSMSRIC
;
A
#
# COMPACT_ATOMS: atom_id res chain seq x y z
N VAL A 1 26.43 -35.96 -31.32
CA VAL A 1 25.07 -35.35 -31.21
C VAL A 1 24.65 -35.19 -29.76
N ILE A 2 24.60 -36.26 -28.96
CA ILE A 2 24.17 -36.21 -27.53
C ILE A 2 25.05 -35.26 -26.69
N GLY A 3 26.38 -35.33 -26.80
CA GLY A 3 27.28 -34.44 -26.05
C GLY A 3 27.11 -32.94 -26.37
N VAL A 4 26.84 -32.61 -27.64
CA VAL A 4 26.57 -31.23 -28.07
C VAL A 4 25.23 -30.74 -27.52
N ALA A 5 24.20 -31.60 -27.52
CA ALA A 5 22.91 -31.27 -26.94
C ALA A 5 23.00 -31.02 -25.42
N ILE A 6 23.78 -31.81 -24.68
CA ILE A 6 24.01 -31.61 -23.24
C ILE A 6 24.70 -30.26 -22.98
N ILE A 7 25.73 -29.92 -23.75
CA ILE A 7 26.45 -28.64 -23.60
C ILE A 7 25.53 -27.45 -23.86
N ILE A 8 24.70 -27.51 -24.89
CA ILE A 8 23.72 -26.45 -25.20
C ILE A 8 22.69 -26.32 -24.06
N LEU A 9 22.20 -27.44 -23.53
CA LEU A 9 21.19 -27.44 -22.47
C LEU A 9 21.75 -26.87 -21.15
N VAL A 10 22.98 -27.22 -20.79
CA VAL A 10 23.69 -26.65 -19.64
C VAL A 10 23.96 -25.15 -19.84
N TYR A 11 24.35 -24.73 -21.05
CA TYR A 11 24.57 -23.32 -21.37
C TYR A 11 23.28 -22.50 -21.25
N VAL A 12 22.19 -22.96 -21.87
CA VAL A 12 20.88 -22.31 -21.81
C VAL A 12 20.37 -22.27 -20.37
N SER A 13 20.48 -23.37 -19.62
CA SER A 13 20.10 -23.41 -18.21
C SER A 13 20.89 -22.39 -17.39
N ARG A 14 22.20 -22.30 -17.57
CA ARG A 14 23.04 -21.30 -16.89
C ARG A 14 22.62 -19.88 -17.23
N VAL A 15 22.36 -19.58 -18.50
CA VAL A 15 21.92 -18.24 -18.95
C VAL A 15 20.58 -17.87 -18.33
N ILE A 16 19.61 -18.80 -18.30
CA ILE A 16 18.29 -18.58 -17.67
C ILE A 16 18.44 -18.41 -16.16
N THR A 17 19.22 -19.26 -15.50
CA THR A 17 19.43 -19.16 -14.05
C THR A 17 20.02 -17.81 -13.69
N VAL A 18 21.06 -17.34 -14.41
CA VAL A 18 21.69 -16.05 -14.15
C VAL A 18 20.74 -14.88 -14.44
N SER A 19 19.97 -14.93 -15.52
CA SER A 19 19.03 -13.85 -15.89
C SER A 19 17.84 -13.72 -14.94
N VAL A 20 17.54 -14.75 -14.15
CA VAL A 20 16.48 -14.73 -13.12
C VAL A 20 17.05 -14.45 -11.73
N THR A 21 18.13 -15.12 -11.34
CA THR A 21 18.66 -15.02 -9.96
C THR A 21 19.30 -13.68 -9.65
N VAL A 22 19.99 -13.05 -10.61
CA VAL A 22 20.67 -11.77 -10.37
C VAL A 22 19.67 -10.65 -10.06
N PRO A 23 18.59 -10.42 -10.84
CA PRO A 23 17.58 -9.43 -10.50
C PRO A 23 16.86 -9.71 -9.17
N MET A 24 16.58 -10.98 -8.88
CA MET A 24 15.88 -11.38 -7.64
C MET A 24 16.74 -11.21 -6.39
N LEU A 25 18.04 -11.51 -6.45
CA LEU A 25 18.97 -11.27 -5.34
C LEU A 25 19.15 -9.77 -5.08
N HIS A 26 19.24 -8.96 -6.13
CA HIS A 26 19.24 -7.50 -5.97
C HIS A 26 17.97 -7.00 -5.30
N LEU A 27 16.81 -7.52 -5.71
CA LEU A 27 15.53 -7.17 -5.12
C LEU A 27 15.46 -7.53 -3.62
N LEU A 28 16.00 -8.69 -3.26
CA LEU A 28 16.10 -9.15 -1.88
C LEU A 28 17.00 -8.23 -1.04
N HIS A 29 18.15 -7.80 -1.58
CA HIS A 29 19.02 -6.84 -0.90
C HIS A 29 18.35 -5.47 -0.73
N LEU A 30 17.63 -4.98 -1.76
CA LEU A 30 16.89 -3.72 -1.65
C LEU A 30 15.80 -3.79 -0.56
N LEU A 31 15.10 -4.91 -0.44
CA LEU A 31 14.15 -5.18 0.65
C LEU A 31 14.82 -5.14 2.02
N GLN A 32 15.95 -5.82 2.16
CA GLN A 32 16.67 -5.89 3.42
C GLN A 32 17.19 -4.52 3.86
N ASN A 33 17.62 -3.68 2.93
CA ASN A 33 18.08 -2.31 3.22
C ASN A 33 16.92 -1.40 3.64
N VAL A 34 15.76 -1.52 2.97
CA VAL A 34 14.55 -0.75 3.33
C VAL A 34 14.04 -1.16 4.72
N ASN A 35 14.02 -2.45 5.03
CA ASN A 35 13.61 -2.95 6.34
C ASN A 35 14.58 -2.56 7.47
N ARG A 36 15.83 -2.19 7.14
CA ARG A 36 16.83 -1.71 8.11
C ARG A 36 16.81 -0.20 8.34
N LEU A 37 15.93 0.56 7.66
CA LEU A 37 15.85 2.03 7.72
C LEU A 37 17.16 2.75 7.37
N ASP A 38 18.10 2.08 6.70
CA ASP A 38 19.40 2.63 6.37
C ASP A 38 19.25 3.55 5.14
N THR A 39 19.08 4.84 5.40
CA THR A 39 18.65 5.85 4.41
C THR A 39 19.81 6.54 3.70
N THR A 40 21.07 6.20 4.01
CA THR A 40 22.25 6.95 3.56
C THR A 40 22.76 6.57 2.17
N ASP A 41 22.37 5.42 1.62
CA ASP A 41 22.81 5.03 0.27
C ASP A 41 21.90 5.62 -0.81
N ASP A 42 22.55 6.30 -1.76
CA ASP A 42 21.99 6.81 -3.00
C ASP A 42 21.36 5.63 -3.76
N PHE A 43 20.03 5.54 -3.70
CA PHE A 43 19.24 4.42 -4.18
C PHE A 43 19.14 4.45 -5.71
N SER A 44 20.28 4.31 -6.37
CA SER A 44 20.37 4.19 -7.83
C SER A 44 20.03 2.75 -8.21
N LEU A 45 18.84 2.58 -8.78
CA LEU A 45 18.47 1.32 -9.41
C LEU A 45 19.42 1.09 -10.59
N PRO A 46 20.00 -0.12 -10.75
CA PRO A 46 20.80 -0.42 -11.93
C PRO A 46 19.94 -0.21 -13.18
N THR A 47 20.37 0.68 -14.07
CA THR A 47 19.67 0.96 -15.34
C THR A 47 19.78 -0.20 -16.34
N ASP A 48 20.74 -1.11 -16.12
CA ASP A 48 21.06 -2.23 -17.03
C ASP A 48 20.67 -3.60 -16.46
N ILE A 49 19.41 -3.77 -16.06
CA ILE A 49 18.91 -5.10 -15.67
C ILE A 49 18.38 -5.82 -16.91
N THR A 50 19.09 -6.87 -17.31
CA THR A 50 18.65 -7.80 -18.36
C THR A 50 17.95 -9.00 -17.72
N GLY A 51 16.73 -9.30 -18.16
CA GLY A 51 15.95 -10.45 -17.67
C GLY A 51 14.84 -10.82 -18.66
N SER A 52 14.12 -11.91 -18.39
CA SER A 52 12.90 -12.20 -19.15
C SER A 52 11.85 -11.09 -18.93
N ARG A 53 10.87 -10.98 -19.83
CA ARG A 53 9.81 -9.96 -19.72
C ARG A 53 9.07 -10.04 -18.38
N GLU A 54 8.86 -11.25 -17.88
CA GLU A 54 8.23 -11.53 -16.59
C GLU A 54 9.10 -11.09 -15.42
N VAL A 55 10.41 -11.39 -15.47
CA VAL A 55 11.37 -10.96 -14.44
C VAL A 55 11.47 -9.44 -14.38
N LEU A 56 11.50 -8.77 -15.54
CA LEU A 56 11.51 -7.32 -15.62
C LEU A 56 10.20 -6.70 -15.11
N ALA A 57 9.06 -7.34 -15.37
CA ALA A 57 7.77 -6.91 -14.83
C ALA A 57 7.71 -7.03 -13.30
N ILE A 58 8.19 -8.14 -12.73
CA ILE A 58 8.30 -8.34 -11.28
C ILE A 58 9.22 -7.30 -10.67
N TYR A 59 10.42 -7.13 -11.24
CA TYR A 59 11.39 -6.14 -10.77
C TYR A 59 10.84 -4.71 -10.82
N GLY A 60 10.19 -4.33 -11.93
CA GLY A 60 9.54 -3.02 -12.07
C GLY A 60 8.43 -2.79 -11.04
N THR A 61 7.59 -3.79 -10.80
CA THR A 61 6.52 -3.73 -9.79
C THR A 61 7.10 -3.49 -8.40
N PHE A 62 8.13 -4.25 -8.05
CA PHE A 62 8.71 -4.27 -6.72
C PHE A 62 9.56 -3.02 -6.45
N SER A 63 10.35 -2.60 -7.45
CA SER A 63 11.04 -1.31 -7.42
C SER A 63 10.06 -0.16 -7.24
N MET A 64 8.90 -0.19 -7.91
CA MET A 64 7.91 0.87 -7.77
C MET A 64 7.24 0.83 -6.40
N LEU A 65 6.98 -0.35 -5.85
CA LEU A 65 6.43 -0.51 -4.49
C LEU A 65 7.39 0.07 -3.44
N LEU A 66 8.70 -0.13 -3.60
CA LEU A 66 9.73 0.52 -2.79
C LEU A 66 9.77 2.04 -2.97
N LYS A 67 9.64 2.53 -4.21
CA LYS A 67 9.53 3.97 -4.49
C LYS A 67 8.28 4.59 -3.86
N VAL A 68 7.14 3.91 -3.93
CA VAL A 68 5.89 4.35 -3.30
C VAL A 68 6.07 4.49 -1.79
N ILE A 69 6.58 3.45 -1.13
CA ILE A 69 6.77 3.48 0.33
C ILE A 69 7.75 4.60 0.72
N ARG A 70 8.89 4.74 0.03
CA ARG A 70 9.93 5.69 0.43
C ARG A 70 9.59 7.13 0.04
N PHE A 71 9.21 7.37 -1.21
CA PHE A 71 8.97 8.73 -1.71
C PHE A 71 7.63 9.29 -1.27
N ALA A 72 6.57 8.47 -1.16
CA ALA A 72 5.32 8.97 -0.61
C ALA A 72 5.48 9.31 0.88
N ASN A 73 6.14 8.47 1.68
CA ASN A 73 6.37 8.77 3.09
C ASN A 73 7.31 9.98 3.25
N TYR A 74 8.41 10.04 2.51
CA TYR A 74 9.33 11.19 2.58
C TYR A 74 8.64 12.49 2.16
N ALA A 75 7.98 12.52 1.00
CA ALA A 75 7.30 13.72 0.52
C ALA A 75 6.17 14.14 1.47
N PHE A 76 5.40 13.18 2.00
CA PHE A 76 4.37 13.43 3.00
C PHE A 76 4.94 14.02 4.30
N PHE A 77 5.99 13.43 4.88
CA PHE A 77 6.60 13.91 6.12
C PHE A 77 7.41 15.20 5.95
N CYS A 78 7.89 15.50 4.74
CA CYS A 78 8.55 16.77 4.43
C CYS A 78 7.57 17.88 4.01
N GLY A 79 6.26 17.62 3.97
CA GLY A 79 5.23 18.58 3.58
C GLY A 79 5.10 18.83 2.07
N ASP A 80 5.80 18.06 1.23
CA ASP A 80 5.65 18.07 -0.23
C ASP A 80 4.46 17.19 -0.66
N ILE A 81 3.25 17.72 -0.42
CA ILE A 81 1.99 17.03 -0.69
C ILE A 81 1.78 16.83 -2.20
N GLU A 82 2.25 17.76 -3.03
CA GLU A 82 2.15 17.68 -4.49
C GLU A 82 3.01 16.54 -5.05
N GLY A 83 4.28 16.46 -4.62
CA GLY A 83 5.17 15.38 -4.97
C GLY A 83 4.63 14.01 -4.54
N ALA A 84 4.09 13.93 -3.32
CA ALA A 84 3.44 12.71 -2.82
C ALA A 84 2.28 12.26 -3.72
N TYR A 85 1.40 13.18 -4.11
CA TYR A 85 0.26 12.87 -4.97
C TYR A 85 0.67 12.44 -6.37
N ILE A 86 1.66 13.08 -6.98
CA ILE A 86 2.18 12.69 -8.30
C ILE A 86 2.74 11.27 -8.26
N VAL A 87 3.61 10.96 -7.29
CA VAL A 87 4.24 9.64 -7.15
C VAL A 87 3.19 8.56 -6.91
N LEU A 88 2.23 8.80 -6.02
CA LEU A 88 1.17 7.85 -5.72
C LEU A 88 0.23 7.62 -6.91
N SER A 89 -0.08 8.69 -7.67
CA SER A 89 -0.92 8.60 -8.87
C SER A 89 -0.24 7.81 -9.98
N ASP A 90 1.06 8.01 -10.19
CA ASP A 90 1.85 7.25 -11.15
C ASP A 90 1.96 5.77 -10.78
N ALA A 91 2.13 5.49 -9.48
CA ALA A 91 2.12 4.12 -8.99
C ALA A 91 0.78 3.42 -9.22
N LEU A 92 -0.32 4.09 -8.90
CA LEU A 92 -1.66 3.56 -9.16
C LEU A 92 -1.88 3.26 -10.64
N ARG A 93 -1.44 4.15 -11.54
CA ARG A 93 -1.51 3.94 -12.99
C ARG A 93 -0.72 2.70 -13.42
N LEU A 94 0.50 2.52 -12.90
CA LEU A 94 1.32 1.34 -13.17
C LEU A 94 0.66 0.06 -12.67
N PHE A 95 0.17 0.04 -11.43
CA PHE A 95 -0.45 -1.16 -10.84
C PHE A 95 -1.74 -1.57 -11.58
N ASN A 96 -2.50 -0.58 -12.07
CA ASN A 96 -3.63 -0.84 -12.98
C ASN A 96 -3.15 -1.49 -14.29
N GLY A 97 -2.09 -0.95 -14.92
CA GLY A 97 -1.53 -1.54 -16.14
C GLY A 97 -1.03 -2.98 -15.97
N LEU A 98 -0.64 -3.36 -14.76
CA LEU A 98 -0.19 -4.71 -14.40
C LEU A 98 -1.32 -5.63 -13.92
N GLY A 99 -2.52 -5.11 -13.67
CA GLY A 99 -3.63 -5.88 -13.09
C GLY A 99 -3.37 -6.34 -11.64
N ASN A 100 -2.45 -5.70 -10.92
CA ASN A 100 -2.10 -6.10 -9.55
C ASN A 100 -3.09 -5.53 -8.53
N LYS A 101 -4.22 -6.23 -8.33
CA LYS A 101 -5.29 -5.82 -7.40
C LYS A 101 -4.80 -5.44 -6.00
N LYS A 102 -3.87 -6.22 -5.42
CA LYS A 102 -3.32 -5.94 -4.09
C LYS A 102 -2.60 -4.60 -4.06
N ALA A 103 -1.72 -4.35 -5.03
CA ALA A 103 -0.97 -3.10 -5.13
C ALA A 103 -1.87 -1.89 -5.45
N ILE A 104 -2.91 -2.08 -6.27
CA ILE A 104 -3.95 -1.07 -6.53
C ILE A 104 -4.62 -0.68 -5.22
N GLY A 105 -5.08 -1.65 -4.40
CA GLY A 105 -5.74 -1.36 -3.13
C GLY A 105 -4.87 -0.59 -2.14
N VAL A 106 -3.57 -0.90 -2.08
CA VAL A 106 -2.60 -0.17 -1.24
C VAL A 106 -2.39 1.26 -1.74
N ALA A 107 -2.13 1.44 -3.05
CA ALA A 107 -1.93 2.77 -3.64
C ALA A 107 -3.18 3.64 -3.49
N SER A 108 -4.37 3.07 -3.70
CA SER A 108 -5.65 3.76 -3.49
C SER A 108 -5.83 4.20 -2.04
N ASN A 109 -5.54 3.36 -1.04
CA ASN A 109 -5.61 3.79 0.37
C ASN A 109 -4.70 4.98 0.65
N ASN A 110 -3.46 4.93 0.16
CA ASN A 110 -2.48 6.01 0.36
C ASN A 110 -2.89 7.30 -0.35
N LEU A 111 -3.47 7.21 -1.55
CA LEU A 111 -4.06 8.35 -2.23
C LEU A 111 -5.24 8.94 -1.45
N GLY A 112 -6.09 8.10 -0.84
CA GLY A 112 -7.15 8.56 0.05
C GLY A 112 -6.62 9.37 1.24
N VAL A 113 -5.55 8.91 1.88
CA VAL A 113 -4.86 9.64 2.97
C VAL A 113 -4.21 10.93 2.45
N CYS A 114 -3.63 10.90 1.25
CA CYS A 114 -3.10 12.10 0.60
C CYS A 114 -4.22 13.14 0.35
N MET A 115 -5.40 12.71 -0.11
CA MET A 115 -6.57 13.57 -0.29
C MET A 115 -7.04 14.18 1.05
N LEU A 116 -7.08 13.39 2.13
CA LEU A 116 -7.39 13.89 3.47
C LEU A 116 -6.43 15.03 3.88
N THR A 117 -5.14 14.82 3.63
CA THR A 117 -4.08 15.77 4.02
C THR A 117 -4.16 17.04 3.18
N MET A 118 -4.37 16.92 1.87
CA MET A 118 -4.66 18.06 0.99
C MET A 118 -5.86 18.86 1.49
N TYR A 119 -6.97 18.19 1.83
CA TYR A 119 -8.16 18.88 2.35
C TYR A 119 -7.87 19.66 3.64
N ARG A 120 -7.12 19.07 4.58
CA ARG A 120 -6.75 19.71 5.84
C ARG A 120 -5.91 20.96 5.61
N VAL A 121 -4.87 20.87 4.78
CA VAL A 121 -4.02 22.02 4.42
C VAL A 121 -4.83 23.11 3.75
N MET A 122 -5.68 22.76 2.78
CA MET A 122 -6.54 23.75 2.13
C MET A 122 -7.51 24.43 3.09
N LYS A 123 -7.98 23.72 4.11
CA LYS A 123 -8.88 24.29 5.12
C LYS A 123 -8.14 25.21 6.08
N GLU A 124 -6.96 24.82 6.52
CA GLU A 124 -6.12 25.60 7.43
C GLU A 124 -5.61 26.89 6.78
N ASP A 125 -5.11 26.78 5.55
CA ASP A 125 -4.52 27.90 4.80
C ASP A 125 -5.55 28.71 4.00
N GLY A 126 -6.83 28.32 4.03
CA GLY A 126 -7.89 28.99 3.28
C GLY A 126 -7.76 28.88 1.76
N MET A 127 -7.06 27.86 1.25
CA MET A 127 -6.85 27.65 -0.18
C MET A 127 -8.14 27.17 -0.87
N THR A 128 -8.39 27.67 -2.08
CA THR A 128 -9.50 27.22 -2.94
C THR A 128 -9.11 26.03 -3.82
N GLU A 129 -7.81 25.90 -4.11
CA GLU A 129 -7.23 24.87 -4.98
C GLU A 129 -5.86 24.43 -4.46
N LEU A 130 -5.53 23.15 -4.61
CA LEU A 130 -4.22 22.57 -4.32
C LEU A 130 -3.93 21.47 -5.35
N CYS A 131 -2.74 21.49 -5.97
CA CYS A 131 -2.35 20.53 -7.02
C CYS A 131 -3.33 20.47 -8.20
N GLY A 132 -3.94 21.59 -8.58
CA GLY A 132 -4.94 21.62 -9.65
C GLY A 132 -6.32 21.08 -9.24
N LEU A 133 -6.56 20.85 -7.94
CA LEU A 133 -7.79 20.25 -7.43
C LEU A 133 -8.50 21.18 -6.44
N THR A 134 -9.80 21.34 -6.63
CA THR A 134 -10.70 21.99 -5.68
C THR A 134 -11.01 21.08 -4.50
N LYS A 135 -11.51 21.64 -3.39
CA LYS A 135 -11.96 20.84 -2.22
C LYS A 135 -13.01 19.80 -2.60
N SER A 136 -13.95 20.15 -3.48
CA SER A 136 -14.99 19.23 -3.96
C SER A 136 -14.39 18.04 -4.72
N GLU A 137 -13.38 18.29 -5.56
CA GLU A 137 -12.68 17.23 -6.31
C GLU A 137 -11.85 16.35 -5.38
N ILE A 138 -11.18 16.92 -4.37
CA ILE A 138 -10.45 16.16 -3.34
C ILE A 138 -11.42 15.27 -2.57
N ILE A 139 -12.59 15.78 -2.17
CA ILE A 139 -13.62 14.99 -1.48
C ILE A 139 -14.10 13.82 -2.35
N SER A 140 -14.40 14.10 -3.62
CA SER A 140 -14.88 13.10 -4.58
C SER A 140 -13.82 12.02 -4.85
N LYS A 141 -12.57 12.43 -5.13
CA LYS A 141 -11.46 11.52 -5.38
C LYS A 141 -11.09 10.71 -4.14
N GLY A 142 -10.98 11.33 -2.98
CA GLY A 142 -10.69 10.65 -1.71
C GLY A 142 -11.74 9.57 -1.40
N THR A 143 -13.01 9.88 -1.63
CA THR A 143 -14.11 8.90 -1.53
C THR A 143 -13.90 7.71 -2.47
N ALA A 144 -13.60 7.96 -3.75
CA ALA A 144 -13.37 6.91 -4.73
C ALA A 144 -12.15 6.05 -4.41
N TYR A 145 -11.06 6.66 -3.96
CA TYR A 145 -9.83 5.96 -3.57
C TYR A 145 -10.04 5.04 -2.37
N PHE A 146 -10.70 5.51 -1.31
CA PHE A 146 -11.00 4.66 -0.17
C PHE A 146 -12.01 3.55 -0.50
N TRP A 147 -12.99 3.84 -1.36
CA TRP A 147 -13.91 2.82 -1.85
C TRP A 147 -13.19 1.67 -2.56
N GLU A 148 -12.31 2.00 -3.52
CA GLU A 148 -11.53 1.00 -4.26
C GLU A 148 -10.59 0.21 -3.34
N ALA A 149 -9.94 0.90 -2.39
CA ALA A 149 -9.05 0.27 -1.42
C ALA A 149 -9.76 -0.74 -0.53
N ILE A 150 -10.96 -0.42 -0.04
CA ILE A 150 -11.75 -1.31 0.81
C ILE A 150 -12.30 -2.47 0.00
N LYS A 151 -12.92 -2.21 -1.16
CA LYS A 151 -13.46 -3.26 -2.04
C LYS A 151 -12.41 -4.31 -2.40
N LEU A 152 -11.23 -3.89 -2.86
CA LEU A 152 -10.14 -4.81 -3.19
C LEU A 152 -9.55 -5.50 -1.95
N GLY A 153 -9.67 -4.88 -0.78
CA GLY A 153 -9.29 -5.47 0.50
C GLY A 153 -10.25 -6.57 0.95
N GLU A 154 -11.54 -6.33 0.89
CA GLU A 154 -12.61 -7.31 1.20
C GLU A 154 -12.51 -8.52 0.24
N GLU A 155 -12.48 -8.29 -1.08
CA GLU A 155 -12.36 -9.37 -2.07
C GLU A 155 -11.14 -10.29 -1.80
N ALA A 156 -10.01 -9.67 -1.43
CA ALA A 156 -8.78 -10.41 -1.14
C ALA A 156 -8.81 -11.08 0.24
N TYR A 157 -9.48 -10.49 1.23
CA TYR A 157 -9.67 -11.10 2.55
C TYR A 157 -10.52 -12.36 2.45
N ASP A 158 -11.66 -12.30 1.76
CA ASP A 158 -12.58 -13.43 1.61
C ASP A 158 -11.86 -14.64 0.98
N THR A 159 -11.13 -14.39 -0.12
CA THR A 159 -10.32 -15.42 -0.78
C THR A 159 -9.24 -15.98 0.15
N PHE A 160 -8.53 -15.11 0.86
CA PHE A 160 -7.42 -15.51 1.72
C PHE A 160 -7.89 -16.31 2.95
N TYR A 161 -9.02 -15.91 3.55
CA TYR A 161 -9.62 -16.59 4.69
C TYR A 161 -10.16 -17.97 4.29
N GLU A 162 -10.79 -18.10 3.12
CA GLU A 162 -11.22 -19.40 2.58
C GLU A 162 -10.05 -20.37 2.36
N GLU A 163 -8.89 -19.85 1.95
CA GLU A 163 -7.70 -20.67 1.68
C GLU A 163 -6.90 -21.05 2.94
N GLN A 164 -6.72 -20.11 3.88
CA GLN A 164 -5.78 -20.29 5.00
C GLN A 164 -6.45 -20.40 6.37
N GLY A 165 -7.74 -20.05 6.49
CA GLY A 165 -8.41 -19.88 7.78
C GLY A 165 -7.68 -18.88 8.68
N TRP A 166 -7.85 -19.05 9.98
CA TRP A 166 -7.14 -18.24 10.98
C TRP A 166 -5.65 -18.59 11.01
N SER A 167 -4.85 -17.69 10.43
CA SER A 167 -3.39 -17.74 10.45
C SER A 167 -2.81 -16.37 10.82
N GLY A 168 -1.57 -16.30 11.30
CA GLY A 168 -0.93 -15.02 11.60
C GLY A 168 -0.93 -14.06 10.40
N SER A 169 -0.78 -14.58 9.17
CA SER A 169 -0.89 -13.78 7.95
C SER A 169 -2.32 -13.29 7.68
N CYS A 170 -3.35 -14.06 8.05
CA CYS A 170 -4.75 -13.63 7.96
C CYS A 170 -5.02 -12.48 8.94
N LEU A 171 -4.52 -12.60 10.17
CA LEU A 171 -4.67 -11.56 11.21
C LEU A 171 -3.98 -10.26 10.81
N VAL A 172 -2.77 -10.32 10.27
CA VAL A 172 -2.08 -9.14 9.71
C VAL A 172 -2.88 -8.53 8.55
N PHE A 173 -3.46 -9.37 7.68
CA PHE A 173 -4.30 -8.87 6.59
C PHE A 173 -5.54 -8.15 7.11
N MET A 174 -6.23 -8.76 8.08
CA MET A 174 -7.42 -8.19 8.72
C MET A 174 -7.09 -6.85 9.41
N GLN A 175 -5.93 -6.75 10.04
CA GLN A 175 -5.43 -5.50 10.62
C GLN A 175 -5.23 -4.41 9.56
N HIS A 176 -4.67 -4.76 8.39
CA HIS A 176 -4.54 -3.81 7.28
C HIS A 176 -5.89 -3.39 6.71
N LEU A 177 -6.88 -4.28 6.65
CA LEU A 177 -8.23 -3.96 6.22
C LEU A 177 -8.92 -3.03 7.23
N SER A 178 -8.82 -3.31 8.53
CA SER A 178 -9.27 -2.43 9.62
C SER A 178 -8.73 -1.02 9.46
N SER A 179 -7.42 -0.86 9.22
CA SER A 179 -6.79 0.45 9.01
C SER A 179 -7.35 1.21 7.79
N ARG A 180 -7.82 0.52 6.74
CA ARG A 180 -8.47 1.18 5.59
C ARG A 180 -9.83 1.76 5.96
N TYR A 181 -10.65 1.02 6.71
CA TYR A 181 -11.91 1.54 7.24
C TYR A 181 -11.67 2.71 8.18
N PHE A 182 -10.69 2.60 9.08
CA PHE A 182 -10.31 3.72 9.96
C PHE A 182 -9.94 4.98 9.17
N ASN A 183 -9.09 4.85 8.15
CA ASN A 183 -8.70 6.00 7.32
C ASN A 183 -9.91 6.62 6.60
N ARG A 184 -10.82 5.81 6.05
CA ARG A 184 -12.05 6.29 5.40
C ARG A 184 -12.99 6.97 6.39
N ALA A 185 -13.11 6.43 7.60
CA ALA A 185 -13.86 7.03 8.70
C ALA A 185 -13.36 8.44 9.02
N ILE A 186 -12.05 8.57 9.30
CA ILE A 186 -11.43 9.86 9.61
C ILE A 186 -11.62 10.84 8.45
N PHE A 187 -11.50 10.36 7.20
CA PHE A 187 -11.75 11.18 6.02
C PHE A 187 -13.17 11.74 6.02
N PHE A 188 -14.21 10.90 6.09
CA PHE A 188 -15.59 11.35 6.06
C PHE A 188 -15.95 12.29 7.21
N LEU A 189 -15.51 11.98 8.43
CA LEU A 189 -15.75 12.82 9.60
C LEU A 189 -15.04 14.18 9.50
N THR A 190 -13.88 14.23 8.84
CA THR A 190 -13.13 15.47 8.60
C THR A 190 -13.78 16.34 7.52
N VAL A 191 -14.19 15.74 6.39
CA VAL A 191 -14.74 16.48 5.24
C VAL A 191 -16.23 16.78 5.37
N LYS A 192 -16.93 16.18 6.35
CA LYS A 192 -18.37 16.33 6.59
C LYS A 192 -18.92 17.75 6.40
N PRO A 193 -18.32 18.83 6.94
CA PRO A 193 -18.88 20.17 6.82
C PRO A 193 -18.99 20.68 5.38
N GLU A 194 -18.15 20.18 4.48
CA GLU A 194 -18.08 20.58 3.07
C GLU A 194 -18.49 19.44 2.12
N HIS A 195 -18.92 18.30 2.67
CA HIS A 195 -19.38 17.15 1.89
C HIS A 195 -20.76 17.44 1.28
N LYS A 196 -21.00 16.98 0.05
CA LYS A 196 -22.29 17.15 -0.64
C LYS A 196 -23.48 16.58 0.15
N TRP A 197 -23.22 15.52 0.91
CA TRP A 197 -24.20 14.86 1.77
C TRP A 197 -23.62 14.71 3.19
N PRO A 198 -23.72 15.74 4.05
CA PRO A 198 -23.07 15.75 5.37
C PRO A 198 -23.56 14.63 6.30
N HIS A 199 -24.87 14.36 6.31
CA HIS A 199 -25.45 13.28 7.12
C HIS A 199 -24.97 11.90 6.68
N GLU A 200 -24.79 11.69 5.38
CA GLU A 200 -24.30 10.43 4.85
C GLU A 200 -22.81 10.24 5.15
N ALA A 201 -22.01 11.29 5.03
CA ALA A 201 -20.61 11.27 5.46
C ALA A 201 -20.48 10.95 6.95
N ASP A 202 -21.31 11.55 7.80
CA ASP A 202 -21.34 11.25 9.24
C ASP A 202 -21.68 9.77 9.50
N ARG A 203 -22.76 9.29 8.89
CA ARG A 203 -23.22 7.90 9.01
C ARG A 203 -22.16 6.90 8.57
N LEU A 204 -21.57 7.10 7.39
CA LEU A 204 -20.50 6.25 6.85
C LEU A 204 -19.25 6.33 7.74
N GLY A 205 -18.90 7.53 8.20
CA GLY A 205 -17.76 7.75 9.08
C GLY A 205 -17.85 6.94 10.38
N PHE A 206 -18.99 6.99 11.06
CA PHE A 206 -19.20 6.20 12.28
C PHE A 206 -19.33 4.70 11.99
N GLN A 207 -20.00 4.31 10.91
CA GLN A 207 -20.11 2.92 10.49
C GLN A 207 -18.71 2.30 10.28
N ASP A 208 -17.81 3.02 9.62
CA ASP A 208 -16.45 2.55 9.35
C ASP A 208 -15.59 2.47 10.63
N LEU A 209 -15.79 3.39 11.59
CA LEU A 209 -15.15 3.28 12.91
C LEU A 209 -15.59 2.02 13.65
N ASP A 210 -16.89 1.70 13.63
CA ASP A 210 -17.41 0.49 14.27
C ASP A 210 -16.85 -0.77 13.59
N ILE A 211 -16.80 -0.80 12.25
CA ILE A 211 -16.19 -1.92 11.50
C ILE A 211 -14.72 -2.09 11.88
N SER A 212 -13.93 -1.01 11.83
CA SER A 212 -12.50 -1.06 12.18
C SER A 212 -12.28 -1.55 13.61
N LYS A 213 -13.04 -1.00 14.57
CA LYS A 213 -12.97 -1.42 15.97
C LYS A 213 -13.30 -2.91 16.14
N ASN A 214 -14.37 -3.39 15.51
CA ASN A 214 -14.76 -4.80 15.60
C ASN A 214 -13.69 -5.70 14.99
N MET A 215 -13.07 -5.29 13.88
CA MET A 215 -11.96 -6.03 13.29
C MET A 215 -10.74 -6.08 14.21
N ASP A 216 -10.39 -4.98 14.87
CA ASP A 216 -9.26 -4.95 15.81
C ASP A 216 -9.50 -5.86 17.03
N ILE A 217 -10.75 -5.91 17.53
CA ILE A 217 -11.16 -6.81 18.62
C ILE A 217 -11.01 -8.26 18.17
N GLU A 218 -11.54 -8.62 16.99
CA GLU A 218 -11.41 -9.98 16.45
C GLU A 218 -9.95 -10.37 16.28
N VAL A 219 -9.10 -9.48 15.74
CA VAL A 219 -7.66 -9.73 15.62
C VAL A 219 -7.03 -9.99 16.99
N ALA A 220 -7.36 -9.20 18.01
CA ALA A 220 -6.84 -9.39 19.35
C ALA A 220 -7.28 -10.72 19.98
N ASP A 221 -8.56 -11.07 19.83
CA ASP A 221 -9.12 -12.32 20.36
C ASP A 221 -8.49 -13.54 19.68
N GLN A 222 -8.40 -13.53 18.35
CA GLN A 222 -7.78 -14.62 17.58
C GLN A 222 -6.28 -14.76 17.83
N CYS A 223 -5.56 -13.66 18.10
CA CYS A 223 -4.14 -13.75 18.50
C CYS A 223 -3.96 -14.51 19.80
N LEU A 224 -4.86 -14.30 20.78
CA LEU A 224 -4.84 -15.03 22.05
C LEU A 224 -5.16 -16.51 21.84
N GLU A 225 -6.15 -16.84 21.01
CA GLU A 225 -6.56 -18.23 20.75
C GLU A 225 -5.53 -19.04 19.96
N VAL A 226 -4.89 -18.43 18.95
CA VAL A 226 -3.90 -19.10 18.09
C VAL A 226 -2.52 -19.19 18.78
N GLY A 227 -2.37 -18.63 19.99
CA GLY A 227 -1.08 -18.56 20.68
C GLY A 227 -0.05 -17.69 19.97
N PHE A 228 -0.53 -16.80 19.09
CA PHE A 228 0.28 -15.86 18.34
C PHE A 228 0.50 -14.63 19.22
N ALA A 229 1.64 -14.59 19.92
CA ALA A 229 2.02 -13.41 20.67
C ALA A 229 2.42 -12.30 19.69
N ILE A 230 1.49 -11.42 19.32
CA ILE A 230 1.88 -10.08 18.85
C ILE A 230 2.69 -9.47 19.99
N ASP A 231 3.94 -9.09 19.71
CA ASP A 231 4.77 -8.45 20.71
C ASP A 231 4.02 -7.20 21.21
N LYS A 232 3.85 -7.03 22.52
CA LYS A 232 3.01 -5.96 23.09
C LYS A 232 3.48 -4.57 22.68
N GLY A 233 4.75 -4.43 22.29
CA GLY A 233 5.29 -3.23 21.64
C GLY A 233 4.61 -2.94 20.30
N GLU A 234 4.41 -3.94 19.44
CA GLU A 234 3.75 -3.78 18.15
C GLU A 234 2.28 -3.40 18.29
N GLN A 235 1.56 -3.89 19.30
CA GLN A 235 0.15 -3.55 19.52
C GLN A 235 -0.06 -2.09 19.97
N PHE A 236 0.86 -1.57 20.79
CA PHE A 236 0.91 -0.16 21.17
C PHE A 236 1.36 0.72 20.00
N ASP A 237 2.38 0.31 19.25
CA ASP A 237 2.86 1.01 18.05
C ASP A 237 1.82 0.98 16.91
N LEU A 238 1.01 -0.07 16.78
CA LEU A 238 -0.13 -0.14 15.85
C LEU A 238 -1.26 0.81 16.24
N SER A 239 -1.50 0.98 17.54
CA SER A 239 -2.51 1.92 18.04
C SER A 239 -2.02 3.37 17.94
N MET A 240 -0.73 3.60 18.19
CA MET A 240 -0.08 4.92 18.12
C MET A 240 0.23 5.37 16.69
N SER A 241 0.58 4.46 15.77
CA SER A 241 0.80 4.77 14.35
C SER A 241 -0.47 5.21 13.61
N ARG A 242 -1.64 5.03 14.22
CA ARG A 242 -2.93 5.54 13.71
C ARG A 242 -3.22 6.99 14.14
N ILE A 243 -2.47 7.53 15.09
CA ILE A 243 -2.71 8.85 15.72
C ILE A 243 -1.70 9.91 15.24
N CYS A 244 -0.62 9.53 14.53
CA CYS A 244 0.38 10.45 13.99
C CYS A 244 0.29 10.59 12.47
#